data_AF-A0A1G2HRP4-F1
#
_entry.id   AF-A0A1G2HRP4-F1
#
_cell.length_a   1.000
_cell.length_b   1.000
_cell.length_c   1.000
_cell.angle_alpha   90.00
_cell.angle_beta   90.00
_cell.angle_gamma   90.00
#
_symmetry.space_group_name_H-M   'P 1'
#
loop_
_entity.id
_entity.type
_entity.pdbx_description
1 polymer ?
#
loop_
_entity_poly.entity_id
_entity_poly.type
_entity_poly.pdbx_seq_one_letter_code
_entity_poly.pdbx_strand_id
1 'polypeptide(L)'
;MSDSLYEGLWISPNFIVERFNEIIQQCGSDFAIKSVKCKHEREAWVGALFALGQRRISQYQYHYHVEIETEQETPDVYVSYLEVTNKGNQRLIANIEVTDWVENSQGDLMEIINKKINKRYPNHFFLVVYVRWPGKAINFDYLYDEISKQKVPFQEIWILLAYADHDYQVTQVYPRKGLIRFNLQEELEKNKNQNYFSRFLKRDTGTEWVNLGKPPVIPLPDCKNKLDV
;
A
#
# COMPACT_ATOMS: atom_id res chain seq x y z
N MET A 1 8.82 -19.95 -3.46
CA MET A 1 8.10 -20.40 -2.25
C MET A 1 6.65 -20.03 -2.47
N SER A 2 5.72 -20.96 -2.28
CA SER A 2 4.37 -20.86 -2.84
C SER A 2 3.65 -19.58 -2.39
N ASP A 3 3.32 -18.72 -3.36
CA ASP A 3 2.52 -17.51 -3.17
C ASP A 3 1.12 -17.83 -2.59
N SER A 4 0.71 -19.10 -2.56
CA SER A 4 -0.53 -19.61 -1.95
C SER A 4 -0.70 -19.39 -0.43
N LEU A 5 0.29 -18.84 0.28
CA LEU A 5 0.20 -18.64 1.74
C LEU A 5 -0.61 -17.40 2.14
N TYR A 6 -0.72 -16.41 1.26
CA TYR A 6 -1.49 -15.18 1.51
C TYR A 6 -2.88 -15.20 0.90
N GLU A 7 -3.19 -16.21 0.09
CA GLU A 7 -4.43 -16.25 -0.71
C GLU A 7 -5.68 -16.17 0.17
N GLY A 8 -6.51 -15.16 -0.09
CA GLY A 8 -7.75 -14.93 0.64
C GLY A 8 -7.55 -14.50 2.10
N LEU A 9 -6.36 -13.98 2.47
CA LEU A 9 -6.08 -13.45 3.81
C LEU A 9 -6.05 -11.93 3.78
N TRP A 10 -6.88 -11.33 4.63
CA TRP A 10 -6.86 -9.91 4.92
C TRP A 10 -6.04 -9.66 6.17
N ILE A 11 -5.04 -8.82 6.03
CA ILE A 11 -3.97 -8.64 7.01
C ILE A 11 -4.06 -7.22 7.57
N SER A 12 -3.89 -7.04 8.87
CA SER A 12 -3.84 -5.69 9.42
C SER A 12 -2.58 -4.95 8.96
N PRO A 13 -2.65 -3.62 8.72
CA PRO A 13 -1.49 -2.81 8.40
C PRO A 13 -0.36 -2.94 9.43
N ASN A 14 -0.71 -3.09 10.71
CA ASN A 14 0.27 -3.29 11.78
C ASN A 14 1.12 -4.54 11.57
N PHE A 15 0.48 -5.67 11.29
CA PHE A 15 1.21 -6.92 11.09
C PHE A 15 2.12 -6.84 9.86
N ILE A 16 1.66 -6.22 8.77
CA ILE A 16 2.48 -6.04 7.57
C ILE A 16 3.72 -5.19 7.87
N VAL A 17 3.54 -4.08 8.60
CA VAL A 17 4.65 -3.21 8.97
C VAL A 17 5.64 -3.92 9.90
N GLU A 18 5.14 -4.64 10.91
CA GLU A 18 5.98 -5.46 11.80
C GLU A 18 6.76 -6.51 11.01
N ARG A 19 6.08 -7.27 10.15
CA ARG A 19 6.68 -8.29 9.32
C ARG A 19 7.74 -7.73 8.37
N PHE A 20 7.49 -6.60 7.71
CA PHE A 20 8.49 -6.00 6.83
C PHE A 20 9.72 -5.52 7.63
N ASN A 21 9.53 -5.03 8.86
CA ASN A 21 10.64 -4.73 9.76
C ASN A 21 11.44 -5.99 10.16
N GLU A 22 10.78 -7.13 10.40
CA GLU A 22 11.47 -8.40 10.63
C GLU A 22 12.32 -8.83 9.42
N ILE A 23 11.82 -8.66 8.19
CA ILE A 23 12.58 -8.92 6.95
C ILE A 23 13.83 -8.01 6.90
N ILE A 24 13.67 -6.72 7.22
CA ILE A 24 14.80 -5.78 7.27
C ILE A 24 15.82 -6.19 8.34
N GLN A 25 15.38 -6.58 9.53
CA GLN A 25 16.26 -7.02 10.61
C GLN A 25 17.01 -8.31 10.26
N GLN A 26 16.33 -9.27 9.62
CA GLN A 26 16.91 -10.57 9.27
C GLN A 26 17.81 -10.52 8.03
N CYS A 27 17.36 -9.86 6.96
CA CYS A 27 18.05 -9.89 5.66
C CYS A 27 18.83 -8.60 5.35
N GLY A 28 18.60 -7.51 6.09
CA GLY A 28 19.11 -6.17 5.80
C GLY A 28 18.19 -5.35 4.88
N SER A 29 18.26 -4.03 5.02
CA SER A 29 17.42 -3.07 4.28
C SER A 29 17.59 -3.18 2.76
N ASP A 30 18.84 -3.29 2.29
CA ASP A 30 19.15 -3.42 0.86
C ASP A 30 18.45 -4.63 0.23
N PHE A 31 18.46 -5.78 0.90
CA PHE A 31 17.80 -6.99 0.41
C PHE A 31 16.28 -6.80 0.37
N ALA A 32 15.68 -6.30 1.47
CA ALA A 32 14.23 -6.08 1.55
C ALA A 32 13.73 -5.11 0.45
N ILE A 33 14.52 -4.10 0.12
CA ILE A 33 14.18 -3.01 -0.81
C ILE A 33 14.37 -3.40 -2.27
N LYS A 34 15.41 -4.19 -2.58
CA LYS A 34 15.83 -4.46 -3.97
C LYS A 34 15.49 -5.86 -4.47
N SER A 35 15.42 -6.85 -3.57
CA SER A 35 15.20 -8.24 -3.97
C SER A 35 13.80 -8.45 -4.54
N VAL A 36 13.72 -9.18 -5.65
CA VAL A 36 12.46 -9.66 -6.23
C VAL A 36 11.73 -10.58 -5.25
N LYS A 37 12.47 -11.30 -4.39
CA LYS A 37 11.89 -12.19 -3.35
C LYS A 37 11.09 -11.44 -2.29
N CYS A 38 11.31 -10.13 -2.17
CA CYS A 38 10.59 -9.26 -1.24
C CYS A 38 9.56 -8.37 -1.94
N LYS A 39 9.28 -8.60 -3.23
CA LYS A 39 8.37 -7.75 -4.02
C LYS A 39 6.98 -7.65 -3.37
N HIS A 40 6.30 -8.78 -3.17
CA HIS A 40 4.95 -8.80 -2.59
C HIS A 40 4.90 -8.19 -1.18
N GLU A 41 5.90 -8.49 -0.34
CA GLU A 41 6.01 -7.91 1.02
C GLU A 41 6.22 -6.39 1.00
N ARG A 42 7.02 -5.90 0.04
CA ARG A 42 7.27 -4.47 -0.15
C ARG A 42 6.02 -3.74 -0.65
N GLU A 43 5.29 -4.34 -1.58
CA GLU A 43 4.04 -3.81 -2.11
C GLU A 43 2.95 -3.80 -1.02
N ALA A 44 2.83 -4.88 -0.26
CA ALA A 44 1.99 -4.96 0.93
C ALA A 44 2.32 -3.88 1.95
N TRP A 45 3.60 -3.66 2.22
CA TRP A 45 4.06 -2.62 3.13
C TRP A 45 3.71 -1.21 2.64
N VAL A 46 3.88 -0.91 1.36
CA VAL A 46 3.40 0.35 0.76
C VAL A 46 1.89 0.49 0.87
N GLY A 47 1.13 -0.58 0.60
CA GLY A 47 -0.33 -0.63 0.76
C GLY A 47 -0.76 -0.39 2.21
N ALA A 48 -0.03 -0.95 3.19
CA ALA A 48 -0.27 -0.75 4.62
C ALA A 48 -0.02 0.70 5.04
N LEU A 49 1.08 1.31 4.60
CA LEU A 49 1.37 2.73 4.85
C LEU A 49 0.30 3.64 4.24
N PHE A 50 -0.12 3.35 3.00
CA PHE A 50 -1.20 4.06 2.35
C PHE A 50 -2.52 3.93 3.14
N ALA A 51 -2.89 2.72 3.56
CA ALA A 51 -4.09 2.46 4.35
C ALA A 51 -4.09 3.22 5.70
N LEU A 52 -2.94 3.24 6.40
CA LEU A 52 -2.77 4.02 7.63
C LEU A 52 -2.91 5.52 7.40
N GLY A 53 -2.39 6.03 6.28
CA GLY A 53 -2.63 7.41 5.86
C GLY A 53 -4.11 7.70 5.62
N GLN A 54 -4.79 6.88 4.81
CA GLN A 54 -6.22 7.07 4.48
C GLN A 54 -7.12 7.06 5.71
N ARG A 55 -6.78 6.27 6.75
CA ARG A 55 -7.49 6.26 8.03
C ARG A 55 -7.58 7.64 8.68
N ARG A 56 -6.64 8.56 8.43
CA ARG A 56 -6.67 9.93 8.97
C ARG A 56 -7.76 10.81 8.35
N ILE A 57 -8.15 10.53 7.09
CA ILE A 57 -9.22 11.27 6.40
C ILE A 57 -10.58 10.82 6.91
N SER A 58 -10.71 9.51 7.13
CA SER A 58 -11.92 8.97 7.73
C SER A 58 -12.00 9.36 9.20
N GLN A 59 -12.91 10.27 9.56
CA GLN A 59 -13.22 10.60 10.97
C GLN A 59 -13.76 9.40 11.77
N TYR A 60 -13.98 8.27 11.10
CA TYR A 60 -14.47 7.04 11.66
C TYR A 60 -13.33 5.99 11.67
N GLN A 61 -13.15 5.37 12.83
CA GLN A 61 -12.10 4.41 13.16
C GLN A 61 -12.28 3.08 12.40
N TYR A 62 -12.09 3.07 11.10
CA TYR A 62 -12.35 1.88 10.30
C TYR A 62 -11.21 0.87 10.34
N HIS A 63 -11.60 -0.39 10.25
CA HIS A 63 -10.72 -1.54 10.15
C HIS A 63 -10.17 -1.64 8.72
N TYR A 64 -9.05 -0.97 8.46
CA TYR A 64 -8.31 -1.14 7.21
C TYR A 64 -7.62 -2.50 7.22
N HIS A 65 -7.80 -3.29 6.19
CA HIS A 65 -7.02 -4.50 5.98
C HIS A 65 -6.43 -4.51 4.58
N VAL A 66 -5.28 -5.14 4.44
CA VAL A 66 -4.56 -5.27 3.17
C VAL A 66 -4.54 -6.75 2.80
N GLU A 67 -4.86 -7.07 1.57
CA GLU A 67 -4.67 -8.38 0.97
C GLU A 67 -3.54 -8.28 -0.06
N ILE A 68 -2.62 -9.24 -0.02
CA ILE A 68 -1.47 -9.31 -0.92
C ILE A 68 -1.93 -10.08 -2.16
N GLU A 69 -1.77 -9.51 -3.36
CA GLU A 69 -1.99 -10.26 -4.59
C GLU A 69 -0.83 -11.24 -4.80
N THR A 70 -1.16 -12.49 -5.10
CA THR A 70 -0.22 -13.61 -5.09
C THR A 70 0.11 -14.11 -6.49
N GLU A 71 -0.69 -13.78 -7.50
CA GLU A 71 -0.56 -14.35 -8.85
C GLU A 71 0.38 -13.57 -9.81
N GLN A 72 1.19 -12.63 -9.33
CA GLN A 72 1.92 -11.66 -10.17
C GLN A 72 1.02 -10.91 -11.17
N GLU A 73 -0.25 -10.76 -10.82
CA GLU A 73 -1.23 -10.02 -11.60
C GLU A 73 -1.46 -8.62 -11.01
N THR A 74 -2.12 -7.77 -11.78
CA THR A 74 -2.54 -6.42 -11.38
C THR A 74 -3.96 -6.52 -10.79
N PRO A 75 -4.25 -5.97 -9.59
CA PRO A 75 -3.44 -5.04 -8.78
C PRO A 75 -2.34 -5.71 -7.96
N ASP A 76 -1.30 -4.95 -7.59
CA ASP A 76 -0.24 -5.47 -6.72
C ASP A 76 -0.77 -5.76 -5.29
N VAL A 77 -1.71 -4.96 -4.78
CA VAL A 77 -2.35 -5.17 -3.47
C VAL A 77 -3.80 -4.68 -3.45
N TYR A 78 -4.62 -5.25 -2.56
CA TYR A 78 -5.96 -4.74 -2.26
C TYR A 78 -5.99 -4.10 -0.88
N VAL A 79 -6.68 -2.97 -0.75
CA VAL A 79 -6.95 -2.34 0.55
C VAL A 79 -8.46 -2.28 0.79
N SER A 80 -8.92 -3.01 1.80
CA SER A 80 -10.31 -3.02 2.24
C SER A 80 -10.51 -2.04 3.39
N TYR A 81 -11.61 -1.31 3.34
CA TYR A 81 -12.08 -0.47 4.43
C TYR A 81 -13.61 -0.47 4.48
N LEU A 82 -14.14 -0.12 5.65
CA LEU A 82 -15.57 0.07 5.84
C LEU A 82 -15.88 1.57 5.71
N GLU A 83 -16.99 1.91 5.09
CA GLU A 83 -17.54 3.26 5.04
C GLU A 83 -18.92 3.23 5.69
N VAL A 84 -19.22 4.15 6.60
CA VAL A 84 -20.58 4.29 7.17
C VAL A 84 -21.39 5.13 6.21
N THR A 85 -22.43 4.53 5.65
CA THR A 85 -23.40 5.20 4.79
C THR A 85 -24.72 5.36 5.54
N ASN A 86 -25.66 6.14 4.99
CA ASN A 86 -27.03 6.23 5.49
C ASN A 86 -27.77 4.87 5.51
N LYS A 87 -27.26 3.86 4.80
CA LYS A 87 -27.82 2.51 4.73
C LYS A 87 -27.06 1.51 5.62
N GLY A 88 -26.15 1.98 6.47
CA GLY A 88 -25.26 1.17 7.30
C GLY A 88 -23.84 1.11 6.75
N ASN A 89 -23.06 0.18 7.27
CA ASN A 89 -21.66 0.02 6.85
C ASN A 89 -21.62 -0.61 5.44
N GLN A 90 -20.83 -0.03 4.56
CA GLN A 90 -20.50 -0.55 3.24
C GLN A 90 -19.01 -0.92 3.21
N ARG A 91 -18.69 -2.06 2.62
CA ARG A 91 -17.30 -2.44 2.37
C ARG A 91 -16.85 -1.87 1.04
N LEU A 92 -15.67 -1.27 1.03
CA LEU A 92 -15.00 -0.79 -0.17
C LEU A 92 -13.63 -1.48 -0.28
N ILE A 93 -13.23 -1.78 -1.51
CA ILE A 93 -11.93 -2.38 -1.84
C ILE A 93 -11.26 -1.47 -2.86
N ALA A 94 -10.09 -0.96 -2.52
CA ALA A 94 -9.22 -0.24 -3.45
C ALA A 94 -8.24 -1.24 -4.08
N ASN A 95 -8.22 -1.27 -5.41
CA ASN A 95 -7.28 -2.07 -6.21
C ASN A 95 -6.04 -1.22 -6.45
N ILE A 96 -4.94 -1.52 -5.77
CA ILE A 96 -3.76 -0.64 -5.74
C ILE A 96 -2.66 -1.22 -6.63
N GLU A 97 -2.26 -0.43 -7.62
CA GLU A 97 -0.99 -0.58 -8.30
C GLU A 97 0.08 0.22 -7.53
N VAL A 98 1.17 -0.43 -7.17
CA VAL A 98 2.32 0.18 -6.49
C VAL A 98 3.42 0.44 -7.50
N THR A 99 4.13 1.55 -7.37
CA THR A 99 5.31 1.84 -8.18
C THR A 99 6.34 2.59 -7.36
N ASP A 100 7.59 2.14 -7.41
CA ASP A 100 8.69 2.81 -6.73
C ASP A 100 9.32 3.89 -7.62
N TRP A 101 9.55 5.08 -7.07
CA TRP A 101 10.46 6.08 -7.65
C TRP A 101 11.71 6.19 -6.76
N VAL A 102 12.85 5.72 -7.27
CA VAL A 102 14.13 5.65 -6.57
C VAL A 102 15.17 6.54 -7.26
N GLU A 103 16.28 6.82 -6.58
CA GLU A 103 17.37 7.64 -7.12
C GLU A 103 17.91 7.18 -8.49
N ASN A 104 17.93 5.87 -8.73
CA ASN A 104 18.40 5.29 -9.99
C ASN A 104 17.27 5.05 -11.02
N SER A 105 16.06 5.56 -10.78
CA SER A 105 14.96 5.42 -11.74
C SER A 105 15.27 6.17 -13.03
N GLN A 106 14.96 5.54 -14.17
CA GLN A 106 15.02 6.21 -15.47
C GLN A 106 13.82 7.15 -15.65
N GLY A 107 14.06 8.43 -15.40
CA GLY A 107 13.09 9.50 -15.59
C GLY A 107 12.70 10.23 -14.30
N ASP A 108 12.04 11.37 -14.47
CA ASP A 108 11.42 12.05 -13.35
C ASP A 108 10.10 11.36 -12.90
N LEU A 109 9.54 11.84 -11.80
CA LEU A 109 8.30 11.31 -11.24
C LEU A 109 7.13 11.39 -12.23
N MET A 110 7.06 12.46 -13.03
CA MET A 110 5.99 12.66 -14.01
C MET A 110 6.12 11.64 -15.16
N GLU A 111 7.33 11.35 -15.62
CA GLU A 111 7.59 10.32 -16.62
C GLU A 111 7.15 8.93 -16.14
N ILE A 112 7.39 8.59 -14.87
CA ILE A 112 6.93 7.32 -14.29
C ILE A 112 5.41 7.23 -14.25
N ILE A 113 4.75 8.30 -13.81
CA ILE A 113 3.29 8.38 -13.77
C ILE A 113 2.72 8.28 -15.20
N ASN A 114 3.29 9.00 -16.17
CA ASN A 114 2.88 8.95 -17.57
C ASN A 114 3.03 7.54 -18.15
N LYS A 115 4.12 6.82 -17.84
CA LYS A 115 4.29 5.41 -18.24
C LYS A 115 3.16 4.52 -17.72
N LYS A 116 2.63 4.78 -16.52
CA LYS A 116 1.50 4.04 -15.93
C LYS A 116 0.15 4.49 -16.52
N ILE A 117 -0.07 5.79 -16.71
CA ILE A 117 -1.28 6.34 -17.35
C ILE A 117 -1.48 5.80 -18.77
N ASN A 118 -0.39 5.60 -19.52
CA ASN A 118 -0.45 5.08 -20.88
C ASN A 118 -0.77 3.58 -20.98
N LYS A 119 -0.80 2.85 -19.87
CA LYS A 119 -1.25 1.46 -19.82
C LYS A 119 -2.77 1.37 -19.70
N ARG A 120 -3.35 0.26 -20.15
CA ARG A 120 -4.80 0.00 -20.10
C ARG A 120 -5.23 -0.53 -18.72
N TYR A 121 -5.22 0.32 -17.70
CA TYR A 121 -5.81 -0.01 -16.40
C TYR A 121 -7.33 0.21 -16.40
N PRO A 122 -8.10 -0.61 -15.66
CA PRO A 122 -9.50 -0.31 -15.37
C PRO A 122 -9.63 0.96 -14.49
N ASN A 123 -10.70 1.73 -14.70
CA ASN A 123 -10.94 3.03 -14.04
C ASN A 123 -11.19 3.00 -12.53
N HIS A 124 -11.21 1.81 -11.91
CA HIS A 124 -11.38 1.62 -10.47
C HIS A 124 -10.04 1.33 -9.76
N PHE A 125 -8.92 1.38 -10.48
CA PHE A 125 -7.59 1.19 -9.92
C PHE A 125 -7.05 2.48 -9.31
N PHE A 126 -6.27 2.33 -8.26
CA PHE A 126 -5.52 3.38 -7.59
C PHE A 126 -4.05 3.20 -7.97
N LEU A 127 -3.35 4.29 -8.28
CA LEU A 127 -1.89 4.26 -8.42
C LEU A 127 -1.26 4.88 -7.17
N VAL A 128 -0.42 4.12 -6.47
CA VAL A 128 0.39 4.61 -5.36
C VAL A 128 1.86 4.60 -5.77
N VAL A 129 2.44 5.79 -5.92
CA VAL A 129 3.86 5.95 -6.20
C VAL A 129 4.61 6.16 -4.89
N TYR A 130 5.45 5.19 -4.51
CA TYR A 130 6.29 5.30 -3.33
C TYR A 130 7.65 5.94 -3.68
N VAL A 131 7.91 7.10 -3.10
CA VAL A 131 9.14 7.86 -3.33
C VAL A 131 10.21 7.45 -2.33
N ARG A 132 11.26 6.82 -2.85
CA ARG A 132 12.47 6.39 -2.14
C ARG A 132 13.68 7.16 -2.67
N TRP A 133 13.55 8.48 -2.74
CA TRP A 133 14.63 9.39 -3.12
C TRP A 133 14.77 10.50 -2.09
N PRO A 134 15.52 10.26 -0.99
CA PRO A 134 15.69 11.23 0.07
C PRO A 134 16.19 12.59 -0.45
N GLY A 135 15.57 13.68 0.00
CA GLY A 135 15.97 15.05 -0.34
C GLY A 135 15.54 15.54 -1.74
N LYS A 136 14.91 14.71 -2.57
CA LYS A 136 14.38 15.16 -3.86
C LYS A 136 13.13 16.01 -3.66
N ALA A 137 13.20 17.27 -4.08
CA ALA A 137 12.05 18.16 -4.07
C ALA A 137 11.00 17.71 -5.10
N ILE A 138 9.74 17.66 -4.69
CA ILE A 138 8.59 17.33 -5.52
C ILE A 138 7.66 18.53 -5.59
N ASN A 139 7.33 18.98 -6.79
CA ASN A 139 6.32 20.00 -7.01
C ASN A 139 4.95 19.34 -7.22
N PHE A 140 4.20 19.15 -6.13
CA PHE A 140 2.88 18.50 -6.18
C PHE A 140 1.84 19.30 -6.97
N ASP A 141 1.94 20.63 -6.99
CA ASP A 141 1.02 21.47 -7.77
C ASP A 141 1.23 21.25 -9.27
N TYR A 142 2.49 21.23 -9.71
CA TYR A 142 2.85 20.89 -11.08
C TYR A 142 2.36 19.49 -11.47
N LEU A 143 2.59 18.47 -10.61
CA LEU A 143 2.11 17.11 -10.88
C LEU A 143 0.59 17.08 -11.06
N TYR A 144 -0.17 17.69 -10.15
CA TYR A 144 -1.63 17.74 -10.26
C TYR A 144 -2.08 18.42 -11.56
N ASP A 145 -1.51 19.59 -11.87
CA ASP A 145 -1.90 20.37 -13.04
C ASP A 145 -1.63 19.61 -14.34
N GLU A 146 -0.49 18.91 -14.44
CA GLU A 146 -0.14 18.12 -15.63
C GLU A 146 -0.94 16.82 -15.74
N ILE A 147 -1.20 16.13 -14.61
CA ILE A 147 -2.00 14.89 -14.62
C ILE A 147 -3.46 15.20 -14.98
N SER A 148 -4.01 16.31 -14.48
CA SER A 148 -5.42 16.68 -14.71
C SER A 148 -5.74 17.04 -16.17
N LYS A 149 -4.73 17.33 -16.99
CA LYS A 149 -4.86 17.58 -18.43
C LYS A 149 -4.93 16.30 -19.26
N GLN A 150 -4.68 15.15 -18.66
CA GLN A 150 -4.59 13.87 -19.35
C GLN A 150 -5.86 13.03 -19.17
N LYS A 151 -6.03 12.03 -20.05
CA LYS A 151 -7.03 10.99 -19.86
C LYS A 151 -6.48 9.92 -18.92
N VAL A 152 -6.69 10.11 -17.63
CA VAL A 152 -6.17 9.22 -16.57
C VAL A 152 -7.05 7.97 -16.43
N PRO A 153 -6.50 6.74 -16.53
CA PRO A 153 -7.24 5.50 -16.36
C PRO A 153 -7.35 5.03 -14.90
N PHE A 154 -6.81 5.78 -13.95
CA PHE A 154 -6.90 5.48 -12.51
C PHE A 154 -8.04 6.26 -11.87
N GLN A 155 -8.68 5.67 -10.86
CA GLN A 155 -9.62 6.36 -9.98
C GLN A 155 -8.91 7.48 -9.23
N GLU A 156 -7.74 7.19 -8.65
CA GLU A 156 -6.92 8.13 -7.89
C GLU A 156 -5.42 7.86 -8.11
N ILE A 157 -4.62 8.91 -8.01
CA ILE A 157 -3.15 8.82 -8.02
C ILE A 157 -2.61 9.47 -6.75
N TRP A 158 -1.79 8.73 -6.01
CA TRP A 158 -1.23 9.09 -4.73
C TRP A 158 0.29 8.99 -4.74
N ILE A 159 0.94 9.96 -4.09
CA ILE A 159 2.37 9.96 -3.85
C ILE A 159 2.61 9.71 -2.36
N LEU A 160 3.27 8.61 -2.03
CA LEU A 160 3.68 8.26 -0.68
C LEU A 160 5.17 8.53 -0.52
N LEU A 161 5.57 9.19 0.57
CA LEU A 161 6.98 9.42 0.90
C LEU A 161 7.21 9.49 2.40
N ALA A 162 8.40 9.08 2.85
CA ALA A 162 8.89 9.37 4.20
C ALA A 162 9.67 10.69 4.16
N TYR A 163 9.40 11.60 5.09
CA TYR A 163 10.08 12.91 5.16
C TYR A 163 10.91 13.12 6.44
N ALA A 164 10.71 12.29 7.45
CA ALA A 164 11.58 12.16 8.62
C ALA A 164 11.46 10.74 9.19
N ASP A 165 12.18 10.44 10.28
CA ASP A 165 12.07 9.16 10.97
C ASP A 165 10.63 8.90 11.40
N HIS A 166 10.06 7.80 10.93
CA HIS A 166 8.67 7.39 11.15
C HIS A 166 7.59 8.35 10.61
N ASP A 167 7.96 9.49 10.01
CA ASP A 167 7.00 10.47 9.52
C ASP A 167 6.77 10.31 8.02
N TYR A 168 5.50 10.08 7.66
CA TYR A 168 5.06 9.81 6.30
C TYR A 168 4.08 10.87 5.80
N GLN A 169 4.16 11.12 4.51
CA GLN A 169 3.27 11.99 3.76
C GLN A 169 2.62 11.18 2.62
N VAL A 170 1.30 11.27 2.52
CA VAL A 170 0.50 10.70 1.41
C VAL A 170 -0.19 11.89 0.74
N THR A 171 0.11 12.14 -0.52
CA THR A 171 -0.40 13.29 -1.28
C THR A 171 -1.23 12.81 -2.47
N GLN A 172 -2.51 13.19 -2.51
CA GLN A 172 -3.35 12.97 -3.67
C GLN A 172 -2.98 13.98 -4.75
N VAL A 173 -2.64 13.49 -5.93
CA VAL A 173 -2.34 14.31 -7.11
C VAL A 173 -3.37 14.14 -8.23
N TYR A 174 -4.34 13.23 -8.06
CA TYR A 174 -5.50 13.09 -8.93
C TYR A 174 -6.63 12.31 -8.22
N PRO A 175 -7.92 12.65 -8.42
CA PRO A 175 -8.44 13.76 -9.22
C PRO A 175 -8.50 15.09 -8.44
N ARG A 176 -8.15 15.06 -7.14
CA ARG A 176 -8.14 16.21 -6.24
C ARG A 176 -6.77 16.38 -5.62
N LYS A 177 -6.51 17.59 -5.10
CA LYS A 177 -5.36 17.85 -4.23
C LYS A 177 -5.73 17.47 -2.81
N GLY A 178 -4.96 16.57 -2.21
CA GLY A 178 -5.12 16.11 -0.84
C GLY A 178 -3.76 15.88 -0.20
N LEU A 179 -3.62 16.20 1.07
CA LEU A 179 -2.38 16.00 1.80
C LEU A 179 -2.68 15.39 3.17
N ILE A 180 -2.05 14.26 3.44
CA ILE A 180 -2.08 13.59 4.73
C ILE A 180 -0.65 13.48 5.23
N ARG A 181 -0.44 13.89 6.48
CA ARG A 181 0.78 13.61 7.22
C ARG A 181 0.45 12.79 8.45
N PHE A 182 1.26 11.79 8.73
CA PHE A 182 1.09 10.95 9.90
C PHE A 182 2.44 10.43 10.39
N ASN A 183 2.51 10.21 11.70
CA ASN A 183 3.60 9.47 12.32
C ASN A 183 3.21 7.98 12.37
N LEU A 184 4.05 7.12 11.80
CA LEU A 184 3.79 5.70 11.70
C LEU A 184 3.64 5.05 13.07
N GLN A 185 4.49 5.39 14.03
CA GLN A 185 4.45 4.76 15.36
C GLN A 185 3.14 5.09 16.09
N GLU A 186 2.67 6.33 16.01
CA GLU A 186 1.36 6.71 16.57
C GLU A 186 0.21 5.96 15.91
N GLU A 187 0.23 5.80 14.58
CA GLU A 187 -0.82 5.10 13.86
C GLU A 187 -0.81 3.59 14.14
N LEU A 188 0.36 2.99 14.32
CA LEU A 188 0.48 1.60 14.78
C LEU A 188 -0.11 1.44 16.19
N GLU A 189 0.19 2.34 17.12
CA GLU A 189 -0.34 2.30 18.48
C GLU A 189 -1.87 2.43 18.50
N LYS A 190 -2.44 3.30 17.66
CA LYS A 190 -3.90 3.45 17.47
C LYS A 190 -4.57 2.22 16.82
N ASN A 191 -3.79 1.29 16.30
CA ASN A 191 -4.23 0.05 15.64
C ASN A 191 -3.86 -1.22 16.41
N LYS A 192 -3.20 -1.13 17.57
CA LYS A 192 -2.63 -2.30 18.28
C LYS A 192 -3.64 -3.41 18.63
N ASN A 193 -4.93 -3.06 18.73
CA ASN A 193 -6.00 -4.00 19.05
C ASN A 193 -6.67 -4.62 17.82
N GLN A 194 -6.24 -4.25 16.60
CA GLN A 194 -6.78 -4.83 15.38
C GLN A 194 -6.31 -6.28 15.21
N ASN A 195 -7.21 -7.16 14.79
CA ASN A 195 -6.88 -8.54 14.47
C ASN A 195 -5.85 -8.61 13.34
N TYR A 196 -4.82 -9.44 13.50
CA TYR A 196 -3.77 -9.58 12.49
C TYR A 196 -4.29 -10.19 11.19
N PHE A 197 -5.10 -11.24 11.29
CA PHE A 197 -5.65 -11.96 10.14
C PHE A 197 -7.16 -12.07 10.25
N SER A 198 -7.81 -11.71 9.16
CA SER A 198 -9.25 -11.78 9.04
C SER A 198 -9.66 -12.40 7.71
N ARG A 199 -10.84 -13.00 7.68
CA ARG A 199 -11.54 -13.39 6.45
C ARG A 199 -12.96 -12.85 6.50
N PHE A 200 -13.53 -12.52 5.36
CA PHE A 200 -14.94 -12.12 5.31
C PHE A 200 -15.85 -13.31 5.58
N LEU A 201 -16.88 -13.10 6.41
CA LEU A 201 -17.93 -14.11 6.64
C LEU A 201 -18.78 -14.38 5.40
N LYS A 202 -19.03 -13.34 4.59
CA LYS A 202 -19.73 -13.44 3.31
C LYS A 202 -18.88 -12.80 2.21
N ARG A 203 -18.68 -13.54 1.12
CA ARG A 203 -18.06 -13.01 -0.11
C ARG A 203 -18.90 -11.82 -0.63
N ASP A 204 -18.21 -10.80 -1.14
CA ASP A 204 -18.74 -9.62 -1.84
C ASP A 204 -19.58 -8.58 -1.06
N THR A 205 -20.39 -8.97 -0.07
CA THR A 205 -21.34 -8.04 0.60
C THR A 205 -21.23 -8.00 2.12
N GLY A 206 -20.42 -8.88 2.73
CA GLY A 206 -20.25 -8.94 4.19
C GLY A 206 -19.37 -7.81 4.72
N THR A 207 -19.86 -7.10 5.73
CA THR A 207 -19.07 -6.17 6.56
C THR A 207 -18.45 -6.85 7.78
N GLU A 208 -18.87 -8.09 8.05
CA GLU A 208 -18.42 -8.88 9.19
C GLU A 208 -17.17 -9.70 8.86
N TRP A 209 -16.25 -9.74 9.82
CA TRP A 209 -14.96 -10.41 9.73
C TRP A 209 -14.92 -11.61 10.69
N VAL A 210 -14.39 -12.74 10.23
CA VAL A 210 -13.90 -13.82 11.10
C VAL A 210 -12.48 -13.49 11.47
N ASN A 211 -12.23 -13.28 12.77
CA ASN A 211 -10.87 -13.26 13.30
C ASN A 211 -10.27 -14.67 13.20
N LEU A 212 -9.16 -14.81 12.48
CA LEU A 212 -8.46 -16.09 12.34
C LEU A 212 -7.43 -16.31 13.47
N GLY A 213 -7.29 -15.35 14.38
CA GLY A 213 -6.39 -15.43 15.53
C GLY A 213 -4.95 -15.16 15.16
N LYS A 214 -4.03 -15.92 15.78
CA LYS A 214 -2.59 -15.79 15.54
C LYS A 214 -2.23 -16.29 14.13
N PRO A 215 -1.22 -15.69 13.47
CA PRO A 215 -0.81 -16.04 12.13
C PRO A 215 -0.64 -17.54 11.93
N PRO A 216 -1.01 -18.11 10.76
CA PRO A 216 -0.28 -19.26 10.26
C PRO A 216 1.21 -18.88 10.20
N VAL A 217 2.14 -19.80 10.51
CA VAL A 217 3.58 -19.48 10.42
C VAL A 217 3.91 -19.20 8.95
N ILE A 218 3.95 -17.92 8.58
CA ILE A 218 4.35 -17.49 7.24
C ILE A 218 5.87 -17.29 7.28
N PRO A 219 6.65 -18.15 6.60
CA PRO A 219 8.11 -18.02 6.62
C PRO A 219 8.53 -16.68 6.02
N LEU A 220 9.58 -16.09 6.57
CA LEU A 220 10.22 -14.91 5.97
C LEU A 220 10.97 -15.33 4.70
N PRO A 221 11.16 -14.42 3.72
CA PRO A 221 11.95 -14.71 2.52
C PRO A 221 13.36 -15.21 2.84
N ASP A 222 13.86 -16.16 2.06
CA ASP A 222 15.22 -16.71 2.26
C ASP A 222 16.30 -15.70 1.85
N CYS A 223 17.08 -15.23 2.82
CA CYS A 223 18.15 -14.26 2.64
C CYS A 223 19.45 -14.86 2.04
N LYS A 224 19.54 -16.20 1.85
CA LYS A 224 20.83 -16.89 1.59
C LYS A 224 21.47 -16.60 0.24
N ASN A 225 20.76 -16.02 -0.72
CA ASN A 225 21.33 -15.60 -2.01
C ASN A 225 21.18 -14.09 -2.19
N LYS A 226 22.18 -13.32 -1.74
CA LYS A 226 22.25 -11.85 -1.86
C LYS A 226 22.54 -11.35 -3.31
N LEU A 227 22.55 -12.24 -4.30
CA LEU A 227 23.06 -11.95 -5.66
C LEU A 227 22.01 -11.94 -6.77
N ASP A 228 20.73 -12.13 -6.45
CA ASP A 228 19.66 -12.00 -7.45
C ASP A 228 19.24 -10.51 -7.53
N VAL A 229 20.08 -9.69 -8.19
CA VAL A 229 19.79 -8.28 -8.54
C VAL A 229 19.05 -8.21 -9.87
#